data_AF-A0A7V9Q7X7-F1
#
_entry.id   AF-A0A7V9Q7X7-F1
#
_cell.length_a   1.000
_cell.length_b   1.000
_cell.length_c   1.000
_cell.angle_alpha   90.00
_cell.angle_beta   90.00
_cell.angle_gamma   90.00
#
_symmetry.space_group_name_H-M   'P 1'
#
loop_
_entity.id
_entity.type
_entity.pdbx_description
1 polymer ?
#
loop_
_entity_poly.entity_id
_entity_poly.type
_entity_poly.pdbx_seq_one_letter_code
_entity_poly.pdbx_strand_id
1 'polypeptide(L)'
;MERNRLLRRDAEWSSVASEGRDVESILSYWTDDAIVLPPGLPAVVGKDALRQYVEGSMRIPGFRISWTSTDVTFSPDGNLAYMLSNNEVTMDAPDGTPSTTKGRAVTIWRREPDGEWRCTVDIWNAAP
;
A
#
# COMPACT_ATOMS: atom_id res chain seq x y z
N MET A 1 2.02 -21.80 5.99
CA MET A 1 1.59 -21.93 4.58
C MET A 1 1.60 -20.55 3.93
N GLU A 2 1.84 -20.46 2.63
CA GLU A 2 2.20 -19.22 1.89
C GLU A 2 1.24 -18.04 2.11
N ARG A 3 -0.07 -18.29 2.21
CA ARG A 3 -1.10 -17.31 2.59
C ARG A 3 -0.70 -16.46 3.81
N ASN A 4 -0.26 -17.11 4.89
CA ASN A 4 0.10 -16.42 6.13
C ASN A 4 1.40 -15.64 6.00
N ARG A 5 2.30 -16.02 5.08
CA ARG A 5 3.53 -15.28 4.80
C ARG A 5 3.18 -13.96 4.10
N LEU A 6 2.31 -14.01 3.10
CA LEU A 6 1.87 -12.80 2.39
C LEU A 6 1.03 -11.87 3.28
N LEU A 7 0.07 -12.40 4.05
CA LEU A 7 -0.70 -11.58 5.01
C LEU A 7 0.18 -10.90 6.05
N ARG A 8 1.19 -11.61 6.57
CA ARG A 8 2.16 -11.02 7.51
C ARG A 8 2.96 -9.90 6.86
N ARG A 9 3.43 -10.12 5.63
CA ARG A 9 4.18 -9.11 4.89
C ARG A 9 3.36 -7.85 4.61
N ASP A 10 2.09 -8.00 4.25
CA ASP A 10 1.16 -6.87 4.08
C ASP A 10 0.94 -6.12 5.40
N ALA A 11 0.79 -6.83 6.53
CA ALA A 11 0.67 -6.21 7.85
C ALA A 11 1.95 -5.48 8.28
N GLU A 12 3.13 -6.02 7.98
CA GLU A 12 4.42 -5.36 8.20
C GLU A 12 4.49 -4.06 7.37
N TRP A 13 4.07 -4.11 6.10
CA TRP A 13 4.02 -2.93 5.25
C TRP A 13 3.09 -1.84 5.80
N SER A 14 1.90 -2.23 6.25
CA SER A 14 0.94 -1.34 6.92
C SER A 14 1.56 -0.65 8.14
N SER A 15 2.33 -1.39 8.95
CA SER A 15 3.04 -0.83 10.11
C SER A 15 4.09 0.19 9.70
N VAL A 16 4.98 -0.16 8.77
CA VAL A 16 6.08 0.70 8.32
C VAL A 16 5.53 1.97 7.64
N ALA A 17 4.49 1.84 6.83
CA ALA A 17 3.82 2.98 6.20
C ALA A 17 3.14 3.89 7.22
N SER A 18 2.55 3.33 8.28
CA SER A 18 1.92 4.10 9.36
C SER A 18 2.92 4.89 10.21
N GLU A 19 4.13 4.36 10.39
CA GLU A 19 5.20 5.05 11.09
C GLU A 19 5.73 6.24 10.28
N GLY A 20 5.82 6.08 8.95
CA GLY A 20 6.11 7.18 8.03
C GLY A 20 7.52 7.76 8.16
N ARG A 21 8.53 6.94 8.53
CA ARG A 21 9.90 7.42 8.82
C ARG A 21 10.97 6.96 7.82
N ASP A 22 10.76 5.83 7.18
CA ASP A 22 11.76 5.21 6.31
C ASP A 22 11.18 4.93 4.92
N VAL A 23 11.48 5.84 3.99
CA VAL A 23 11.02 5.78 2.61
C VAL A 23 11.51 4.52 1.91
N GLU A 24 12.76 4.12 2.10
CA GLU A 24 13.33 2.95 1.42
C GLU A 24 12.70 1.66 1.94
N SER A 25 12.45 1.57 3.24
CA SER A 25 11.69 0.45 3.82
C SER A 25 10.27 0.36 3.24
N ILE A 26 9.55 1.47 3.10
CA ILE A 26 8.21 1.49 2.47
C ILE A 26 8.29 1.06 1.00
N LEU A 27 9.25 1.59 0.25
CA LEU A 27 9.42 1.29 -1.18
C LEU A 27 9.81 -0.17 -1.43
N SER A 28 10.43 -0.86 -0.46
CA SER A 28 10.84 -2.26 -0.58
C SER A 28 9.69 -3.24 -0.79
N TYR A 29 8.46 -2.84 -0.42
CA TYR A 29 7.25 -3.63 -0.57
C TYR A 29 6.67 -3.57 -1.98
N TRP A 30 7.07 -2.61 -2.81
CA TRP A 30 6.68 -2.53 -4.22
C TRP A 30 7.71 -3.15 -5.15
N THR A 31 7.22 -3.72 -6.26
CA THR A 31 8.07 -4.08 -7.41
C THR A 31 8.61 -2.82 -8.07
N ASP A 32 9.71 -2.95 -8.82
CA ASP A 32 10.35 -1.78 -9.45
C ASP A 32 9.46 -1.16 -10.55
N ASP A 33 8.58 -1.97 -11.13
CA ASP A 33 7.59 -1.65 -12.16
C ASP A 33 6.17 -1.42 -11.60
N ALA A 34 6.02 -1.25 -10.28
CA ALA A 34 4.71 -1.16 -9.65
C ALA A 34 3.87 0.03 -10.17
N ILE A 35 2.55 -0.18 -10.24
CA ILE A 35 1.57 0.82 -10.65
C ILE A 35 0.64 1.11 -9.48
N VAL A 36 0.60 2.36 -9.05
CA VAL A 36 -0.33 2.83 -8.01
C VAL A 36 -1.34 3.77 -8.64
N LEU A 37 -2.61 3.59 -8.29
CA LEU A 37 -3.75 4.32 -8.86
C LEU A 37 -4.51 5.08 -7.77
N PRO A 38 -3.98 6.23 -7.29
CA PRO A 38 -4.64 7.02 -6.26
C PRO A 38 -5.94 7.66 -6.78
N PRO A 39 -6.98 7.79 -5.94
CA PRO A 39 -8.20 8.51 -6.30
C PRO A 39 -7.93 9.95 -6.75
N GLY A 40 -8.46 10.33 -7.91
CA GLY A 40 -8.39 11.71 -8.42
C GLY A 40 -7.01 12.15 -8.92
N LEU A 41 -6.03 11.26 -8.97
CA LEU A 41 -4.68 11.55 -9.47
C LEU A 41 -4.33 10.66 -10.68
N PRO A 42 -3.36 11.08 -11.52
CA PRO A 42 -2.76 10.20 -12.51
C PRO A 42 -2.10 8.97 -11.86
N ALA A 43 -1.93 7.91 -12.65
CA ALA A 43 -1.19 6.73 -12.22
C ALA A 43 0.26 7.08 -11.85
N VAL A 44 0.73 6.52 -10.74
CA VAL A 44 2.14 6.59 -10.31
C VAL A 44 2.79 5.28 -10.75
N VAL A 45 3.79 5.38 -11.63
CA VAL A 45 4.37 4.21 -12.30
C VAL A 45 5.87 4.14 -12.01
N GLY A 46 6.29 3.01 -11.46
CA GLY A 46 7.68 2.69 -11.17
C GLY A 46 8.21 3.32 -9.88
N LYS A 47 9.32 2.75 -9.39
CA LYS A 47 9.85 3.04 -8.05
C LYS A 47 10.28 4.49 -7.83
N ASP A 48 10.79 5.16 -8.85
CA ASP A 48 11.20 6.57 -8.75
C ASP A 48 10.01 7.51 -8.56
N ALA A 49 8.91 7.28 -9.28
CA ALA A 49 7.68 8.04 -9.11
C ALA A 49 7.03 7.73 -7.76
N LEU A 50 7.10 6.46 -7.31
CA LEU A 50 6.61 6.06 -5.99
C LEU A 50 7.39 6.70 -4.85
N ARG A 51 8.72 6.88 -4.99
CA ARG A 51 9.52 7.60 -4.00
C ARG A 51 8.99 9.02 -3.80
N GLN A 52 8.75 9.74 -4.89
CA GLN A 52 8.20 11.11 -4.82
C GLN A 52 6.79 11.12 -4.21
N TYR A 53 5.97 10.12 -4.54
CA TYR A 53 4.62 9.97 -3.96
C TYR A 53 4.65 9.74 -2.45
N VAL A 54 5.52 8.84 -1.96
CA VAL A 54 5.69 8.55 -0.53
C VAL A 54 6.29 9.75 0.23
N GLU A 55 7.33 10.37 -0.31
CA GLU A 55 7.90 11.58 0.30
C GLU A 55 6.89 12.74 0.35
N GLY A 56 6.05 12.85 -0.69
CA GLY A 56 4.96 13.82 -0.75
C GLY A 56 3.94 13.60 0.35
N SER A 57 3.52 12.34 0.58
CA SER A 57 2.54 12.02 1.63
C SER A 57 3.10 12.26 3.03
N MET A 58 4.37 11.96 3.28
CA MET A 58 5.04 12.23 4.57
C MET A 58 5.13 13.73 4.92
N ARG A 59 5.04 14.62 3.91
CA ARG A 59 5.03 16.08 4.13
C ARG A 59 3.64 16.63 4.44
N ILE A 60 2.59 15.83 4.28
CA ILE A 60 1.21 16.24 4.62
C ILE A 60 1.09 16.23 6.16
N PRO A 61 0.70 17.35 6.79
CA PRO A 61 0.51 17.41 8.23
C PRO A 61 -0.49 16.35 8.72
N GLY A 62 -0.14 15.68 9.82
CA GLY A 62 -0.96 14.62 10.40
C GLY A 62 -1.13 13.37 9.54
N PHE A 63 -0.39 13.24 8.42
CA PHE A 63 -0.55 12.10 7.53
C PHE A 63 -0.23 10.79 8.24
N ARG A 64 -1.20 9.88 8.21
CA ARG A 64 -1.05 8.51 8.68
C ARG A 64 -1.95 7.61 7.85
N ILE A 65 -1.42 6.46 7.45
CA ILE A 65 -2.18 5.43 6.77
C ILE A 65 -2.08 4.12 7.54
N SER A 66 -3.15 3.34 7.51
CA SER A 66 -3.16 1.94 7.93
C SER A 66 -4.18 1.16 7.12
N TRP A 67 -3.95 -0.14 6.98
CA TRP A 67 -4.89 -1.05 6.34
C TRP A 67 -4.85 -2.43 6.98
N THR A 68 -5.89 -3.22 6.72
CA THR A 68 -5.98 -4.63 7.11
C THR A 68 -6.55 -5.44 5.96
N SER A 69 -5.79 -6.42 5.50
CA SER A 69 -6.22 -7.44 4.53
C SER A 69 -6.74 -8.67 5.26
N THR A 70 -7.85 -9.25 4.78
CA THR A 70 -8.51 -10.38 5.46
C THR A 70 -8.27 -11.72 4.79
N ASP A 71 -7.98 -11.72 3.48
CA ASP A 71 -7.72 -12.96 2.75
C ASP A 71 -6.86 -12.76 1.49
N VAL A 72 -6.28 -13.87 1.01
CA VAL A 72 -5.40 -13.92 -0.17
C VAL A 72 -5.99 -14.83 -1.25
N THR A 73 -6.11 -14.35 -2.48
CA THR A 73 -6.44 -15.22 -3.61
C THR A 73 -5.24 -15.36 -4.52
N PHE A 74 -4.73 -16.58 -4.66
CA PHE A 74 -3.58 -16.87 -5.53
C PHE A 74 -4.01 -17.16 -6.96
N SER A 75 -3.15 -16.81 -7.92
CA SER A 75 -3.22 -17.36 -9.27
C SER A 75 -2.98 -18.88 -9.27
N PRO A 76 -3.41 -19.62 -10.31
CA PRO A 76 -3.22 -21.07 -10.39
C PRO A 76 -1.76 -21.53 -10.30
N ASP A 77 -0.82 -20.71 -10.76
CA ASP A 77 0.62 -20.98 -10.71
C ASP A 77 1.28 -20.53 -9.40
N GLY A 78 0.54 -19.85 -8.51
CA GLY A 78 1.02 -19.39 -7.21
C GLY A 78 2.01 -18.21 -7.26
N ASN A 79 2.19 -17.56 -8.41
CA ASN A 79 3.16 -16.46 -8.58
C ASN A 79 2.54 -15.07 -8.44
N LEU A 80 1.21 -14.98 -8.54
CA LEU A 80 0.45 -13.77 -8.28
C LEU A 80 -0.56 -14.02 -7.16
N ALA A 81 -0.92 -12.96 -6.47
CA ALA A 81 -2.04 -12.96 -5.55
C ALA A 81 -2.73 -11.60 -5.54
N TYR A 82 -4.03 -11.57 -5.25
CA TYR A 82 -4.69 -10.32 -4.86
C TYR A 82 -5.24 -10.40 -3.44
N MET A 83 -5.30 -9.24 -2.79
CA MET A 83 -5.91 -9.06 -1.47
C MET A 83 -6.90 -7.90 -1.53
N LEU A 84 -8.00 -8.05 -0.79
CA LEU A 84 -8.92 -6.97 -0.50
C LEU A 84 -8.63 -6.46 0.91
N SER A 85 -8.58 -5.15 1.08
CA SER A 85 -8.34 -4.54 2.38
C SER A 85 -9.31 -3.40 2.65
N ASN A 86 -9.51 -3.11 3.93
CA ASN A 86 -10.04 -1.83 4.37
C ASN A 86 -8.88 -0.97 4.85
N ASN A 87 -8.90 0.32 4.51
CA ASN A 87 -7.85 1.26 4.88
C ASN A 87 -8.45 2.50 5.55
N GLU A 88 -7.63 3.15 6.36
CA GLU A 88 -7.92 4.45 6.94
C GLU A 88 -6.75 5.38 6.63
N VAL A 89 -7.06 6.62 6.22
CA VAL A 89 -6.08 7.68 6.00
C VAL A 89 -6.48 8.85 6.86
N THR A 90 -5.58 9.26 7.75
CA THR A 90 -5.69 10.46 8.55
C THR A 90 -4.77 11.53 7.98
N MET A 91 -5.24 12.79 7.97
CA MET A 91 -4.44 13.98 7.70
C MET A 91 -5.07 15.17 8.44
N ASP A 92 -4.31 16.22 8.69
CA ASP A 92 -4.85 17.41 9.33
C ASP A 92 -5.76 18.18 8.35
N ALA A 93 -6.92 18.60 8.84
CA ALA A 93 -7.83 19.51 8.15
C ALA A 93 -7.26 20.95 8.16
N PRO A 94 -7.84 21.88 7.38
CA PRO A 94 -7.36 23.26 7.34
C PRO A 94 -7.36 23.99 8.69
N ASP A 95 -8.16 23.53 9.65
CA ASP A 95 -8.20 24.06 11.02
C ASP A 95 -7.19 23.38 11.97
N GLY A 96 -6.34 22.49 11.46
CA GLY A 96 -5.32 21.74 12.20
C GLY A 96 -5.86 20.52 12.97
N THR A 97 -7.14 20.17 12.83
CA THR A 97 -7.70 18.98 13.48
C THR A 97 -7.50 17.72 12.64
N PRO A 98 -7.25 16.54 13.24
CA PRO A 98 -7.14 15.30 12.48
C PRO A 98 -8.46 14.92 11.81
N SER A 99 -8.42 14.63 10.51
CA SER A 99 -9.54 14.12 9.73
C SER A 99 -9.20 12.75 9.16
N THR A 100 -10.05 11.75 9.41
CA THR A 100 -9.86 10.37 8.94
C THR A 100 -10.89 10.00 7.89
N THR A 101 -10.41 9.52 6.74
CA THR A 101 -11.24 8.94 5.68
C THR A 101 -11.06 7.42 5.66
N LYS A 102 -12.17 6.69 5.50
CA LYS A 102 -12.16 5.24 5.34
C LYS A 102 -12.25 4.85 3.87
N GLY A 103 -11.52 3.80 3.51
CA GLY A 103 -11.45 3.29 2.17
C GLY A 103 -11.44 1.77 2.12
N ARG A 104 -11.47 1.27 0.90
CA ARG A 104 -11.22 -0.12 0.55
C ARG A 104 -10.25 -0.18 -0.61
N ALA A 105 -9.39 -1.18 -0.62
CA ALA A 105 -8.34 -1.33 -1.62
C ALA A 105 -8.29 -2.74 -2.22
N VAL A 106 -7.67 -2.82 -3.38
CA VAL A 106 -7.19 -4.04 -4.00
C VAL A 106 -5.69 -3.89 -4.20
N THR A 107 -4.91 -4.82 -3.63
CA THR A 107 -3.49 -4.95 -3.95
C THR A 107 -3.25 -6.24 -4.71
N ILE A 108 -2.47 -6.16 -5.77
CA ILE A 108 -1.94 -7.32 -6.49
C ILE A 108 -0.47 -7.46 -6.12
N TRP A 109 -0.08 -8.67 -5.72
CA TRP A 109 1.26 -9.03 -5.32
C TRP A 109 1.84 -10.03 -6.29
N ARG A 110 3.12 -9.87 -6.61
CA ARG A 110 3.91 -10.77 -7.43
C ARG A 110 5.03 -11.36 -6.58
N ARG A 111 5.25 -12.67 -6.72
CA ARG A 111 6.43 -13.31 -6.13
C ARG A 111 7.61 -13.10 -7.07
N GLU A 112 8.61 -12.40 -6.59
CA GLU A 112 9.81 -12.08 -7.34
C GLU A 112 10.81 -13.27 -7.36
N PRO A 113 11.83 -13.25 -8.24
CA PRO A 113 12.81 -14.35 -8.36
C PRO A 113 13.61 -14.64 -7.08
N ASP A 114 13.75 -13.65 -6.19
CA ASP A 114 14.35 -13.82 -4.85
C ASP A 114 13.41 -14.52 -3.86
N GLY A 115 12.21 -14.87 -4.29
CA GLY A 115 11.19 -15.53 -3.50
C GLY A 115 10.34 -14.58 -2.65
N GLU A 116 10.61 -13.27 -2.65
CA GLU A 116 9.85 -12.29 -1.88
C GLU A 116 8.60 -11.82 -2.62
N TRP A 117 7.53 -11.58 -1.88
CA TRP A 117 6.32 -10.99 -2.44
C TRP A 117 6.45 -9.48 -2.51
N ARG A 118 6.09 -8.86 -3.61
CA ARG A 118 6.04 -7.40 -3.72
C ARG A 118 4.76 -6.97 -4.40
N CYS A 119 4.16 -5.89 -3.92
CA CYS A 119 2.99 -5.29 -4.52
C CYS A 119 3.37 -4.74 -5.90
N THR A 120 2.62 -5.13 -6.93
CA THR A 120 2.83 -4.71 -8.33
C THR A 120 1.71 -3.80 -8.81
N VAL A 121 0.51 -3.91 -8.23
CA VAL A 121 -0.60 -2.97 -8.48
C VAL A 121 -1.30 -2.65 -7.17
N ASP A 122 -1.55 -1.37 -6.90
CA ASP A 122 -2.33 -0.89 -5.76
C ASP A 122 -3.37 0.15 -6.21
N ILE A 123 -4.61 -0.06 -5.81
CA ILE A 123 -5.73 0.84 -6.08
C ILE A 123 -6.70 0.83 -4.91
N TRP A 124 -7.18 2.01 -4.52
CA TRP A 124 -8.20 2.16 -3.49
C TRP A 124 -9.29 3.14 -3.92
N ASN A 125 -10.42 3.07 -3.21
CA ASN A 125 -11.50 4.06 -3.29
C ASN A 125 -12.14 4.26 -1.92
N ALA A 126 -13.03 5.25 -1.83
CA ALA A 126 -13.79 5.51 -0.61
C ALA A 126 -14.66 4.30 -0.21
N ALA A 127 -14.80 4.09 1.09
CA ALA A 127 -15.82 3.19 1.61
C ALA A 127 -17.24 3.71 1.25
N PRO A 128 -18.26 2.83 1.18
CA PRO A 128 -19.64 3.23 0.94
C PRO A 128 -20.19 4.26 1.94
#